data_AF-A0A9D8N7X1-F1
#
_entry.id   AF-A0A9D8N7X1-F1
#
_cell.length_a   1.000
_cell.length_b   1.000
_cell.length_c   1.000
_cell.angle_alpha   90.00
_cell.angle_beta   90.00
_cell.angle_gamma   90.00
#
_symmetry.space_group_name_H-M   'P 1'
#
loop_
_entity.id
_entity.type
_entity.pdbx_description
1 polymer ?
#
loop_
_entity_poly.entity_id
_entity_poly.type
_entity_poly.pdbx_seq_one_letter_code
_entity_poly.pdbx_strand_id
1 'polypeptide(L)'
;MAEKKYSLSLEQLNELVSDAVATAIKKLENVEIIDDDSTDKPTKNEADIKVTQMDDEQYREAMDTMAKNRGAGDEPKVGIFWYNAPRKELFGVVTHKRTDYLKPNAGGGLITCSEMHEDVWKKELRRQKYHGDGTGPFKGEYQMRPRGRVFFSPADDQYIIAVGTWIDESPEAVDQIIDEFDLPREKTIVKKA
;
A
#
# COMPACT_ATOMS: atom_id res chain seq x y z
N MET A 1 -33.57 -10.05 45.14
CA MET A 1 -32.79 -11.31 45.10
C MET A 1 -31.55 -11.09 45.96
N ALA A 2 -31.37 -11.87 47.03
CA ALA A 2 -30.26 -11.69 47.96
C ALA A 2 -29.00 -12.43 47.45
N GLU A 3 -27.87 -11.72 47.38
CA GLU A 3 -26.57 -12.32 47.01
C GLU A 3 -26.09 -13.27 48.11
N LYS A 4 -25.91 -14.56 47.77
CA LYS A 4 -25.21 -15.51 48.64
C LYS A 4 -23.71 -15.21 48.59
N LYS A 5 -23.16 -14.67 49.67
CA LYS A 5 -21.71 -14.63 49.89
C LYS A 5 -21.24 -15.98 50.40
N TYR A 6 -20.34 -16.61 49.65
CA TYR A 6 -19.59 -17.78 50.11
C TYR A 6 -18.28 -17.29 50.74
N SER A 7 -18.02 -17.69 51.97
CA SER A 7 -16.77 -17.42 52.69
C SER A 7 -16.00 -18.72 52.86
N LEU A 8 -14.78 -18.79 52.33
CA LEU A 8 -13.85 -19.88 52.58
C LEU A 8 -12.89 -19.48 53.69
N SER A 9 -12.53 -20.43 54.56
CA SER A 9 -11.43 -20.23 55.50
C SER A 9 -10.09 -20.19 54.77
N LEU A 10 -9.08 -19.58 55.39
CA LEU A 10 -7.74 -19.47 54.81
C LEU A 10 -7.12 -20.85 54.54
N GLU A 11 -7.41 -21.84 55.41
CA GLU A 11 -6.98 -23.24 55.24
C GLU A 11 -7.63 -23.89 54.02
N GLN A 12 -8.95 -23.73 53.83
CA GLN A 12 -9.64 -24.23 52.64
C GLN A 12 -9.15 -23.56 51.35
N LEU A 13 -8.78 -22.28 51.43
CA LEU A 13 -8.21 -21.55 50.29
C LEU A 13 -6.81 -22.07 49.95
N ASN A 14 -5.99 -22.36 50.95
CA ASN A 14 -4.65 -22.92 50.76
C ASN A 14 -4.70 -24.35 50.21
N GLU A 15 -5.65 -25.17 50.66
CA GLU A 15 -5.85 -26.53 50.17
C GLU A 15 -6.27 -26.53 48.68
N LEU A 16 -7.23 -25.66 48.33
CA LEU A 16 -7.65 -25.44 46.93
C LEU A 16 -6.51 -24.96 46.02
N VAL A 17 -5.68 -24.05 46.52
CA VAL A 17 -4.51 -23.55 45.77
C VAL A 17 -3.46 -24.64 45.64
N SER A 18 -3.18 -25.40 46.70
CA SER A 18 -2.23 -26.50 46.69
C SER A 18 -2.62 -27.58 45.70
N ASP A 19 -3.90 -27.98 45.68
CA ASP A 19 -4.42 -28.98 44.74
C ASP A 19 -4.40 -28.47 43.29
N ALA A 20 -4.73 -27.21 43.07
CA ALA A 20 -4.65 -26.59 41.75
C ALA A 20 -3.20 -26.54 41.24
N VAL A 21 -2.24 -26.20 42.11
CA VAL A 21 -0.81 -26.15 41.79
C VAL A 21 -0.26 -27.56 41.56
N ALA A 22 -0.58 -28.54 42.39
CA ALA A 22 -0.15 -29.93 42.22
C ALA A 22 -0.71 -30.53 40.92
N THR A 23 -1.96 -30.20 40.56
CA THR A 23 -2.58 -30.62 39.30
C THR A 23 -1.91 -29.94 38.10
N ALA A 24 -1.53 -28.67 38.21
CA ALA A 24 -0.81 -27.95 37.16
C ALA A 24 0.61 -28.50 36.95
N ILE A 25 1.32 -28.84 38.03
CA ILE A 25 2.66 -29.45 37.97
C ILE A 25 2.60 -30.84 37.34
N LYS A 26 1.67 -31.70 37.75
CA LYS A 26 1.45 -33.01 37.11
C LYS A 26 1.08 -32.90 35.62
N LYS A 27 0.41 -31.82 35.22
CA LYS A 27 0.11 -31.54 33.81
C LYS A 27 1.35 -31.11 33.02
N LEU A 28 2.35 -30.49 33.66
CA LEU A 28 3.60 -30.05 33.04
C LEU A 28 4.63 -31.18 32.95
N GLU A 29 4.65 -32.11 33.91
CA GLU A 29 5.59 -33.25 33.91
C GLU A 29 5.33 -34.28 32.79
N ASN A 30 4.13 -34.30 32.21
CA ASN A 30 3.77 -35.15 31.06
C ASN A 30 3.82 -34.42 29.71
N VAL A 31 4.46 -33.25 29.65
CA VAL A 31 4.70 -32.53 28.39
C VAL A 31 6.10 -32.88 27.90
N GLU A 32 6.18 -33.74 26.88
CA GLU A 32 7.37 -33.76 26.01
C GLU A 32 7.46 -32.39 25.33
N ILE A 33 8.57 -31.69 25.55
CA ILE A 33 8.93 -30.51 24.77
C ILE A 33 9.35 -31.04 23.39
N ILE A 34 8.39 -31.08 22.48
CA ILE A 34 8.66 -31.14 21.06
C ILE A 34 8.96 -29.70 20.66
N ASP A 35 10.18 -29.44 20.17
CA ASP A 35 10.50 -28.17 19.49
C ASP A 35 9.62 -28.08 18.24
N ASP A 36 8.44 -27.51 18.39
CA ASP A 36 7.49 -27.24 17.32
C ASP A 36 7.82 -25.88 16.67
N ASP A 37 8.95 -25.86 15.95
CA ASP A 37 9.17 -24.94 14.83
C ASP A 37 8.72 -25.61 13.53
N SER A 38 7.53 -26.21 13.55
CA SER A 38 6.95 -26.97 12.45
C SER A 38 5.48 -26.61 12.27
N THR A 39 5.19 -25.34 11.93
CA THR A 39 3.91 -25.04 11.27
C THR A 39 3.92 -25.64 9.87
N ASP A 40 3.36 -26.83 9.74
CA ASP A 40 2.90 -27.41 8.48
C ASP A 40 1.70 -26.58 7.97
N LYS A 41 2.02 -25.40 7.42
CA LYS A 41 1.20 -24.77 6.38
C LYS A 41 1.30 -25.67 5.15
N PRO A 42 0.26 -25.75 4.30
CA PRO A 42 0.32 -26.57 3.10
C PRO A 42 1.60 -26.23 2.34
N THR A 43 2.54 -27.17 2.29
CA THR A 43 3.80 -27.07 1.56
C THR A 43 3.44 -26.88 0.10
N LYS A 44 3.22 -25.63 -0.31
CA LYS A 44 3.55 -25.21 -1.67
C LYS A 44 5.00 -25.60 -1.81
N ASN A 45 5.27 -26.64 -2.60
CA ASN A 45 6.61 -27.07 -3.02
C ASN A 45 7.63 -25.94 -2.83
N GLU A 46 8.28 -25.90 -1.67
CA GLU A 46 9.49 -25.12 -1.48
C GLU A 46 10.52 -25.92 -2.25
N ALA A 47 10.55 -25.70 -3.56
CA ALA A 47 11.73 -26.02 -4.32
C ALA A 47 12.86 -25.29 -3.58
N ASP A 48 13.74 -26.05 -2.92
CA ASP A 48 14.96 -25.55 -2.30
C ASP A 48 15.48 -24.40 -3.16
N ILE A 49 15.39 -23.16 -2.67
CA ILE A 49 15.89 -22.01 -3.41
C ILE A 49 17.40 -22.18 -3.43
N LYS A 50 17.91 -22.80 -4.49
CA LYS A 50 19.35 -22.93 -4.73
C LYS A 50 19.88 -21.52 -4.95
N VAL A 51 20.48 -20.96 -3.90
CA VAL A 51 21.24 -19.71 -3.98
C VAL A 51 22.51 -20.01 -4.77
N THR A 52 22.45 -19.80 -6.07
CA THR A 52 23.61 -19.84 -6.97
C THR A 52 24.35 -18.51 -6.89
N GLN A 53 25.66 -18.55 -6.66
CA GLN A 53 26.50 -17.36 -6.80
C GLN A 53 26.56 -16.98 -8.28
N MET A 54 26.35 -15.70 -8.56
CA MET A 54 26.59 -15.15 -9.89
C MET A 54 28.09 -15.17 -10.15
N ASP A 55 28.50 -15.65 -11.32
CA ASP A 55 29.89 -15.46 -11.75
C ASP A 55 30.18 -13.98 -12.06
N ASP A 56 31.46 -13.63 -12.20
CA ASP A 56 31.90 -12.26 -12.42
C ASP A 56 31.33 -11.64 -13.71
N GLU A 57 31.04 -12.46 -14.73
CA GLU A 57 30.46 -12.02 -15.99
C GLU A 57 28.98 -11.68 -15.82
N GLN A 58 28.21 -12.57 -15.19
CA GLN A 58 26.81 -12.35 -14.82
C GLN A 58 26.64 -11.15 -13.91
N TYR A 59 27.53 -10.98 -12.93
CA TYR A 59 27.53 -9.82 -12.04
C TYR A 59 27.76 -8.53 -12.82
N ARG A 60 28.73 -8.52 -13.74
CA ARG A 60 29.02 -7.36 -14.59
C ARG A 60 27.86 -7.03 -15.52
N GLU A 61 27.22 -8.04 -16.13
CA GLU A 61 26.04 -7.84 -16.98
C GLU A 61 24.84 -7.29 -16.19
N ALA A 62 24.63 -7.78 -14.97
CA ALA A 62 23.59 -7.27 -14.08
C ALA A 62 23.86 -5.81 -13.68
N MET A 63 25.10 -5.47 -13.34
CA MET A 63 25.48 -4.10 -13.01
C MET A 63 25.41 -3.16 -14.22
N ASP A 64 25.75 -3.63 -15.43
CA ASP A 64 25.58 -2.88 -16.68
C ASP A 64 24.10 -2.67 -17.00
N THR A 65 23.25 -3.67 -16.76
CA THR A 65 21.79 -3.55 -16.90
C THR A 65 21.22 -2.55 -15.90
N MET A 66 21.64 -2.60 -14.64
CA MET A 66 21.26 -1.61 -13.61
C MET A 66 21.76 -0.21 -13.97
N ALA A 67 22.97 -0.08 -14.52
CA ALA A 67 23.52 1.20 -14.98
C ALA A 67 22.78 1.75 -16.21
N LYS A 68 22.33 0.90 -17.14
CA LYS A 68 21.48 1.29 -18.27
C LYS A 68 20.08 1.73 -17.83
N ASN A 69 19.57 1.17 -16.73
CA ASN A 69 18.30 1.57 -16.13
C ASN A 69 18.41 2.81 -15.22
N ARG A 70 19.63 3.35 -15.03
CA ARG A 70 19.88 4.55 -14.24
C ARG A 70 19.23 5.75 -14.96
N GLY A 71 18.28 6.42 -14.30
CA GLY A 71 17.48 7.50 -14.88
C GLY A 71 16.15 7.06 -15.53
N ALA A 72 15.88 5.76 -15.65
CA ALA A 72 14.56 5.27 -16.05
C ALA A 72 13.47 5.51 -14.99
N GLY A 73 13.86 5.97 -13.80
CA GLY A 73 12.98 6.43 -12.72
C GLY A 73 12.45 7.85 -12.95
N ASP A 74 13.21 8.68 -13.67
CA ASP A 74 12.92 10.10 -13.95
C ASP A 74 12.07 10.27 -15.22
N GLU A 75 11.50 9.16 -15.72
CA GLU A 75 10.60 9.22 -16.87
C GLU A 75 9.25 9.79 -16.42
N PRO A 76 8.70 10.80 -17.11
CA PRO A 76 7.41 11.38 -16.75
C PRO A 76 6.28 10.35 -16.79
N LYS A 77 5.40 10.44 -15.80
CA LYS A 77 4.33 9.47 -15.55
C LYS A 77 2.96 10.10 -15.78
N VAL A 78 1.99 9.25 -16.10
CA VAL A 78 0.57 9.61 -16.18
C VAL A 78 -0.23 8.80 -15.16
N GLY A 79 -1.37 9.31 -14.71
CA GLY A 79 -2.17 8.56 -13.76
C GLY A 79 -3.17 9.36 -12.96
N ILE A 80 -3.57 8.82 -11.81
CA ILE A 80 -4.56 9.42 -10.91
C ILE A 80 -4.01 9.61 -9.52
N PHE A 81 -4.59 10.57 -8.81
CA PHE A 81 -4.23 10.88 -7.44
C PHE A 81 -5.41 11.48 -6.68
N TRP A 82 -5.29 11.46 -5.37
CA TRP A 82 -6.09 12.25 -4.45
C TRP A 82 -5.19 13.17 -3.62
N TYR A 83 -5.78 14.24 -3.10
CA TYR A 83 -5.09 15.21 -2.26
C TYR A 83 -5.77 15.37 -0.92
N ASN A 84 -4.98 15.37 0.14
CA ASN A 84 -5.43 15.53 1.51
C ASN A 84 -5.13 16.95 1.98
N ALA A 85 -6.06 17.88 1.73
CA ALA A 85 -5.86 19.31 2.05
C ALA A 85 -5.44 19.58 3.52
N PRO A 86 -6.04 18.94 4.54
CA PRO A 86 -5.61 19.11 5.94
C PRO A 86 -4.14 18.74 6.21
N ARG A 87 -3.61 17.75 5.50
CA ARG A 87 -2.23 17.27 5.68
C ARG A 87 -1.26 17.77 4.60
N LYS A 88 -1.79 18.43 3.58
CA LYS A 88 -1.06 18.92 2.41
C LYS A 88 -0.20 17.84 1.76
N GLU A 89 -0.80 16.68 1.51
CA GLU A 89 -0.11 15.53 0.92
C GLU A 89 -0.98 14.86 -0.16
N LEU A 90 -0.34 14.32 -1.19
CA LEU A 90 -0.97 13.41 -2.13
C LEU A 90 -1.15 12.01 -1.50
N PHE A 91 -2.23 11.33 -1.88
CA PHE A 91 -2.46 9.94 -1.48
C PHE A 91 -3.22 9.19 -2.57
N GLY A 92 -3.19 7.85 -2.49
CA GLY A 92 -3.85 7.00 -3.48
C GLY A 92 -3.31 7.23 -4.89
N VAL A 93 -2.03 7.57 -5.00
CA VAL A 93 -1.37 7.83 -6.27
C VAL A 93 -1.25 6.52 -7.04
N VAL A 94 -1.68 6.54 -8.29
CA VAL A 94 -1.50 5.45 -9.25
C VAL A 94 -0.82 6.04 -10.47
N THR A 95 0.41 5.61 -10.73
CA THR A 95 1.26 6.12 -11.80
C THR A 95 1.62 5.02 -12.78
N HIS A 96 1.65 5.36 -14.06
CA HIS A 96 2.13 4.51 -15.13
C HIS A 96 3.11 5.31 -15.99
N LYS A 97 4.11 4.63 -16.55
CA LYS A 97 5.04 5.30 -17.45
C LYS A 97 4.30 5.65 -18.73
N ARG A 98 4.67 6.77 -19.35
CA ARG A 98 4.12 7.12 -20.66
C ARG A 98 4.39 6.00 -21.69
N THR A 99 5.57 5.38 -21.65
CA THR A 99 5.94 4.28 -22.55
C THR A 99 5.08 3.03 -22.42
N ASP A 100 4.37 2.86 -21.30
CA ASP A 100 3.46 1.72 -21.11
C ASP A 100 2.28 1.80 -22.10
N TYR A 101 2.01 2.99 -22.64
CA TYR A 101 0.96 3.24 -23.61
C TYR A 101 1.53 3.65 -24.97
N LEU A 102 1.53 2.70 -25.91
CA LEU A 102 1.98 2.93 -27.29
C LEU A 102 1.02 3.80 -28.11
N LYS A 103 -0.23 3.97 -27.66
CA LYS A 103 -1.29 4.72 -28.35
C LYS A 103 -2.16 5.47 -27.34
N PRO A 104 -2.83 6.55 -27.78
CA PRO A 104 -3.89 7.19 -27.01
C PRO A 104 -4.93 6.19 -26.52
N ASN A 105 -5.23 6.24 -25.22
CA ASN A 105 -6.18 5.35 -24.55
C ASN A 105 -7.34 6.11 -23.89
N ALA A 106 -7.37 7.44 -24.03
CA ALA A 106 -8.50 8.28 -23.69
C ALA A 106 -9.04 9.00 -24.93
N GLY A 107 -10.29 9.46 -24.82
CA GLY A 107 -10.93 10.28 -25.85
C GLY A 107 -10.11 11.55 -26.14
N GLY A 108 -10.18 12.03 -27.38
CA GLY A 108 -9.47 13.24 -27.80
C GLY A 108 -7.96 13.04 -28.04
N GLY A 109 -7.48 11.80 -28.16
CA GLY A 109 -6.09 11.52 -28.50
C GLY A 109 -5.11 11.61 -27.32
N LEU A 110 -5.62 11.57 -26.08
CA LEU A 110 -4.81 11.65 -24.87
C LEU A 110 -4.38 10.27 -24.36
N ILE A 111 -3.26 10.24 -23.64
CA ILE A 111 -2.72 9.09 -22.91
C ILE A 111 -2.92 9.32 -21.39
N THR A 112 -3.41 8.32 -20.67
CA THR A 112 -3.63 8.33 -19.21
C THR A 112 -3.52 6.91 -18.64
N CYS A 113 -3.57 6.72 -17.32
CA CYS A 113 -3.83 5.39 -16.75
C CYS A 113 -5.22 4.86 -17.11
N SER A 114 -5.32 3.53 -17.25
CA SER A 114 -6.58 2.81 -17.50
C SER A 114 -7.51 2.78 -16.30
N GLU A 115 -6.96 2.95 -15.11
CA GLU A 115 -7.59 2.77 -13.83
C GLU A 115 -8.63 3.87 -13.61
N MET A 116 -9.86 3.48 -13.24
CA MET A 116 -10.88 4.43 -12.82
C MET A 116 -10.69 4.79 -11.35
N HIS A 117 -10.98 6.05 -11.00
CA HIS A 117 -10.90 6.52 -9.61
C HIS A 117 -11.78 5.68 -8.68
N GLU A 118 -12.96 5.28 -9.14
CA GLU A 118 -13.90 4.47 -8.33
C GLU A 118 -13.33 3.09 -7.99
N ASP A 119 -12.70 2.42 -8.96
CA ASP A 119 -12.16 1.06 -8.75
C ASP A 119 -10.96 1.09 -7.81
N VAL A 120 -10.06 2.06 -8.02
CA VAL A 120 -8.91 2.27 -7.12
C VAL A 120 -9.41 2.62 -5.72
N TRP A 121 -10.41 3.48 -5.59
CA TRP A 121 -11.00 3.82 -4.30
C TRP A 121 -11.59 2.61 -3.59
N LYS A 122 -12.40 1.79 -4.28
CA LYS A 122 -12.99 0.56 -3.73
C LYS A 122 -11.91 -0.43 -3.30
N LYS A 123 -10.85 -0.59 -4.10
CA LYS A 123 -9.72 -1.48 -3.79
C LYS A 123 -9.01 -1.02 -2.53
N GLU A 124 -8.66 0.26 -2.44
CA GLU A 124 -7.96 0.83 -1.29
C GLU A 124 -8.83 0.81 -0.02
N LEU A 125 -10.12 1.14 -0.13
CA LEU A 125 -11.08 1.05 0.98
C LEU A 125 -11.19 -0.38 1.53
N ARG A 126 -11.26 -1.39 0.64
CA ARG A 126 -11.26 -2.81 1.06
C ARG A 126 -9.94 -3.21 1.70
N ARG A 127 -8.81 -2.77 1.15
CA ARG A 127 -7.48 -3.05 1.72
C ARG A 127 -7.38 -2.48 3.13
N GLN A 128 -7.83 -1.26 3.35
CA GLN A 128 -7.84 -0.63 4.69
C GLN A 128 -8.73 -1.38 5.68
N LYS A 129 -9.91 -1.82 5.24
CA LYS A 129 -10.87 -2.52 6.10
C LYS A 129 -10.42 -3.94 6.49
N TYR A 130 -9.82 -4.69 5.56
CA TYR A 130 -9.56 -6.13 5.75
C TYR A 130 -8.08 -6.48 5.97
N HIS A 131 -7.16 -5.60 5.62
CA HIS A 131 -5.72 -5.81 5.76
C HIS A 131 -5.02 -4.72 6.58
N GLY A 132 -5.78 -3.75 7.10
CA GLY A 132 -5.28 -2.69 8.00
C GLY A 132 -6.09 -2.63 9.29
N ASP A 133 -5.89 -1.56 10.06
CA ASP A 133 -6.64 -1.26 11.28
C ASP A 133 -7.98 -0.54 11.00
N GLY A 134 -8.38 -0.47 9.72
CA GLY A 134 -9.56 0.28 9.28
C GLY A 134 -9.39 1.80 9.31
N THR A 135 -8.20 2.31 9.66
CA THR A 135 -7.91 3.74 9.67
C THR A 135 -7.19 4.17 8.39
N GLY A 136 -7.52 5.37 7.90
CA GLY A 136 -6.84 5.96 6.76
C GLY A 136 -7.70 6.96 5.96
N PRO A 137 -7.14 7.48 4.85
CA PRO A 137 -7.75 8.60 4.12
C PRO A 137 -8.95 8.22 3.23
N PHE A 138 -9.11 6.94 2.87
CA PHE A 138 -10.22 6.49 2.02
C PHE A 138 -11.47 6.26 2.88
N LYS A 139 -12.31 7.30 2.97
CA LYS A 139 -13.59 7.26 3.70
C LYS A 139 -14.69 7.94 2.89
N GLY A 140 -15.87 7.34 2.86
CA GLY A 140 -17.02 7.83 2.10
C GLY A 140 -16.86 7.64 0.60
N GLU A 141 -17.50 8.51 -0.18
CA GLU A 141 -17.46 8.49 -1.63
C GLU A 141 -16.15 9.11 -2.17
N TYR A 142 -15.63 8.52 -3.23
CA TYR A 142 -14.37 8.95 -3.86
C TYR A 142 -14.42 10.38 -4.43
N GLN A 143 -15.62 10.89 -4.73
CA GLN A 143 -15.81 12.22 -5.31
C GLN A 143 -15.69 13.34 -4.27
N MET A 144 -15.91 13.02 -2.99
CA MET A 144 -15.87 13.98 -1.89
C MET A 144 -14.46 14.43 -1.52
N ARG A 145 -13.43 13.77 -2.08
CA ARG A 145 -12.05 14.14 -1.87
C ARG A 145 -11.49 14.90 -3.06
N PRO A 146 -10.64 15.92 -2.82
CA PRO A 146 -9.79 16.52 -3.84
C PRO A 146 -9.08 15.41 -4.62
N ARG A 147 -9.22 15.45 -5.94
CA ARG A 147 -8.68 14.44 -6.85
C ARG A 147 -8.29 15.08 -8.17
N GLY A 148 -7.45 14.38 -8.91
CA GLY A 148 -7.09 14.76 -10.26
C GLY A 148 -6.61 13.59 -11.09
N ARG A 149 -6.24 13.91 -12.33
CA ARG A 149 -5.68 12.98 -13.29
C ARG A 149 -4.66 13.69 -14.15
N VAL A 150 -3.54 13.03 -14.40
CA VAL A 150 -2.49 13.48 -15.31
C VAL A 150 -2.67 12.78 -16.63
N PHE A 151 -2.83 13.57 -17.69
CA PHE A 151 -2.88 13.12 -19.07
C PHE A 151 -1.61 13.56 -19.81
N PHE A 152 -1.31 12.89 -20.91
CA PHE A 152 -0.32 13.33 -21.88
C PHE A 152 -1.00 13.52 -23.24
N SER A 153 -0.75 14.66 -23.89
CA SER A 153 -1.16 14.97 -25.26
C SER A 153 0.02 14.73 -26.20
N PRO A 154 0.02 13.64 -27.00
CA PRO A 154 1.06 13.42 -28.00
C PRO A 154 1.05 14.46 -29.13
N ALA A 155 -0.09 15.12 -29.37
CA ALA A 155 -0.23 16.12 -30.42
C ALA A 155 0.55 17.41 -30.09
N ASP A 156 0.49 17.83 -28.83
CA ASP A 156 1.12 19.08 -28.34
C ASP A 156 2.44 18.81 -27.59
N ASP A 157 2.79 17.54 -27.37
CA ASP A 157 3.88 17.07 -26.50
C ASP A 157 3.81 17.68 -25.09
N GLN A 158 2.61 17.66 -24.50
CA GLN A 158 2.31 18.32 -23.21
C GLN A 158 1.64 17.40 -22.20
N TYR A 159 1.94 17.61 -20.93
CA TYR A 159 1.26 16.98 -19.80
C TYR A 159 0.13 17.88 -19.32
N ILE A 160 -1.04 17.30 -19.12
CA ILE A 160 -2.25 18.01 -18.70
C ILE A 160 -2.67 17.47 -17.35
N ILE A 161 -2.54 18.28 -16.31
CA ILE A 161 -3.04 17.98 -14.97
C ILE A 161 -4.50 18.45 -14.92
N ALA A 162 -5.45 17.51 -14.99
CA ALA A 162 -6.88 17.78 -14.83
C ALA A 162 -7.27 17.68 -13.35
N VAL A 163 -7.65 18.80 -12.76
CA VAL A 163 -8.06 18.92 -11.34
C VAL A 163 -9.34 19.73 -11.24
N GLY A 164 -10.03 19.62 -10.09
CA GLY A 164 -11.19 20.46 -9.79
C GLY A 164 -10.79 21.84 -9.27
N THR A 165 -11.80 22.66 -8.93
CA THR A 165 -11.62 24.00 -8.35
C THR A 165 -10.88 24.03 -7.01
N TRP A 166 -10.79 22.89 -6.31
CA TRP A 166 -10.06 22.76 -5.05
C TRP A 166 -8.59 23.17 -5.13
N ILE A 167 -7.99 23.13 -6.33
CA ILE A 167 -6.59 23.53 -6.53
C ILE A 167 -6.37 25.01 -6.22
N ASP A 168 -7.41 25.84 -6.28
CA ASP A 168 -7.33 27.27 -5.98
C ASP A 168 -7.12 27.53 -4.49
N GLU A 169 -7.61 26.62 -3.64
CA GLU A 169 -7.42 26.66 -2.19
C GLU A 169 -6.11 25.98 -1.76
N SER A 170 -5.47 25.24 -2.66
CA SER A 170 -4.25 24.46 -2.37
C SER A 170 -3.29 24.45 -3.57
N PRO A 171 -2.77 25.62 -3.98
CA PRO A 171 -1.87 25.73 -5.13
C PRO A 171 -0.56 24.94 -4.93
N GLU A 172 -0.13 24.71 -3.69
CA GLU A 172 1.04 23.89 -3.35
C GLU A 172 0.93 22.44 -3.84
N ALA A 173 -0.29 21.94 -4.06
CA ALA A 173 -0.49 20.59 -4.56
C ALA A 173 0.05 20.43 -5.98
N VAL A 174 0.12 21.50 -6.78
CA VAL A 174 0.65 21.44 -8.14
C VAL A 174 2.12 21.00 -8.13
N ASP A 175 2.92 21.56 -7.24
CA ASP A 175 4.33 21.20 -7.12
C ASP A 175 4.49 19.73 -6.70
N GLN A 176 3.66 19.27 -5.75
CA GLN A 176 3.67 17.86 -5.35
C GLN A 176 3.28 16.93 -6.49
N ILE A 177 2.30 17.31 -7.32
CA ILE A 177 1.89 16.49 -8.47
C ILE A 177 3.01 16.45 -9.50
N ILE A 178 3.69 17.57 -9.74
CA ILE A 178 4.81 17.64 -10.69
C ILE A 178 5.95 16.74 -10.21
N ASP A 179 6.31 16.81 -8.93
CA ASP A 179 7.39 16.02 -8.37
C ASP A 179 7.03 14.52 -8.30
N GLU A 180 5.81 14.17 -7.86
CA GLU A 180 5.36 12.76 -7.74
C GLU A 180 5.27 12.04 -9.11
N PHE A 181 4.92 12.78 -10.17
CA PHE A 181 4.77 12.24 -11.52
C PHE A 181 5.99 12.51 -12.42
N ASP A 182 7.08 13.06 -11.88
CA ASP A 182 8.30 13.43 -12.60
C ASP A 182 8.02 14.29 -13.85
N LEU A 183 7.15 15.28 -13.72
CA LEU A 183 6.65 16.07 -14.86
C LEU A 183 7.59 17.23 -15.23
N PRO A 184 7.87 17.45 -16.54
CA PRO A 184 8.58 18.64 -17.00
C PRO A 184 7.70 19.88 -16.88
N ARG A 185 8.09 20.85 -16.04
CA ARG A 185 7.30 22.05 -15.73
C ARG A 185 6.95 22.85 -16.98
N GLU A 186 7.89 23.00 -17.89
CA GLU A 186 7.77 23.73 -19.15
C GLU A 186 6.79 23.10 -20.15
N LYS A 187 6.48 21.81 -20.00
CA LYS A 187 5.49 21.09 -20.82
C LYS A 187 4.22 20.73 -20.06
N THR A 188 4.07 21.22 -18.82
CA THR A 188 2.95 20.85 -17.95
C THR A 188 1.93 21.98 -17.86
N ILE A 189 0.67 21.65 -18.10
CA ILE A 189 -0.45 22.58 -18.04
C ILE A 189 -1.47 22.06 -17.04
N VAL A 190 -1.92 22.94 -16.14
CA VAL A 190 -3.02 22.63 -15.21
C VAL A 190 -4.33 23.08 -15.83
N LYS A 191 -5.27 22.14 -16.02
CA LYS A 191 -6.64 22.42 -16.48
C LYS A 191 -7.63 22.15 -15.34
N LYS A 192 -8.46 23.15 -15.07
CA LYS A 192 -9.55 23.06 -14.10
C LYS A 192 -10.79 22.53 -14.79
N ALA A 193 -11.46 21.57 -14.17
CA ALA A 193 -12.74 21.00 -14.60
C ALA A 193 -13.84 21.30 -13.58
#